data_AF-A0A9C8K8F1-F1
#
_entry.id   AF-A0A9C8K8F1-F1
#
_cell.length_a   1.000
_cell.length_b   1.000
_cell.length_c   1.000
_cell.angle_alpha   90.00
_cell.angle_beta   90.00
_cell.angle_gamma   90.00
#
_symmetry.space_group_name_H-M   'P 1'
#
loop_
_entity.id
_entity.type
_entity.pdbx_description
1 polymer ?
#
loop_
_entity_poly.entity_id
_entity_poly.type
_entity_poly.pdbx_seq_one_letter_code
_entity_poly.pdbx_strand_id
1 'polypeptide(L)' 'MINVYFLKDYGEHKKGDWALIGREETTVLHFNRTVETYTEHMARMSIKSEPEKPKRKKIEKETAISKQAGRREMAVNG' A
#
# COMPACT_ATOMS: atom_id res chain seq x y z
N MET A 1 9.10 -22.17 15.52
CA MET A 1 9.59 -22.04 14.14
C MET A 1 8.81 -20.93 13.45
N ILE A 2 9.37 -20.26 12.44
CA ILE A 2 8.77 -19.11 11.75
C ILE A 2 8.75 -19.40 10.26
N ASN A 3 7.63 -19.10 9.59
CA ASN A 3 7.54 -19.19 8.13
C ASN A 3 8.14 -17.94 7.50
N VAL A 4 9.19 -18.12 6.70
CA VAL A 4 9.94 -17.03 6.08
C VAL A 4 9.97 -17.20 4.58
N TYR A 5 10.13 -16.08 3.89
CA TYR A 5 10.28 -15.99 2.45
C TYR A 5 11.69 -15.51 2.12
N PHE A 6 12.41 -16.23 1.26
CA PHE A 6 13.79 -15.91 0.90
C PHE A 6 13.86 -14.81 -0.16
N LEU A 7 14.51 -13.70 0.18
CA LEU A 7 14.77 -12.60 -0.75
C LEU A 7 16.02 -12.78 -1.59
N LYS A 8 16.91 -13.65 -1.14
CA LYS A 8 18.21 -13.98 -1.73
C LYS A 8 18.46 -15.48 -1.53
N ASP A 9 19.33 -16.05 -2.37
CA ASP A 9 19.80 -17.42 -2.19
C ASP A 9 20.52 -17.56 -0.84
N TYR A 10 20.23 -18.63 -0.11
CA TYR A 10 20.84 -18.93 1.19
C TYR A 10 20.90 -20.44 1.43
N GLY A 11 22.13 -20.97 1.51
CA GLY A 11 22.35 -22.42 1.66
C GLY A 11 21.72 -23.19 0.51
N GLU A 12 20.81 -24.10 0.84
CA GLU A 12 20.04 -24.91 -0.12
C GLU A 12 18.79 -24.19 -0.66
N HIS A 13 18.38 -23.07 -0.05
CA HIS A 13 17.19 -22.32 -0.42
C HIS A 13 17.49 -21.29 -1.50
N LYS A 14 16.63 -21.22 -2.52
CA LYS A 14 16.70 -20.21 -3.58
C LYS A 14 15.86 -18.99 -3.25
N LYS A 15 16.22 -17.86 -3.84
CA LYS A 15 15.40 -16.66 -3.81
C LYS A 15 13.99 -16.98 -4.32
N GLY A 16 12.98 -16.66 -3.51
CA GLY A 16 11.58 -16.92 -3.81
C GLY A 16 11.00 -18.14 -3.10
N ASP A 17 11.84 -18.99 -2.52
CA ASP A 17 11.39 -20.11 -1.73
C ASP A 17 10.82 -19.63 -0.39
N TRP A 18 9.99 -20.48 0.20
CA TRP A 18 9.52 -20.33 1.57
C TRP A 18 9.93 -21.55 2.39
N ALA A 19 10.29 -21.33 3.64
CA ALA A 19 10.67 -22.40 4.56
C ALA A 19 10.28 -22.06 5.99
N LEU A 20 10.22 -23.11 6.83
CA LEU A 20 9.98 -22.99 8.24
C LEU A 20 11.32 -23.07 8.99
N ILE A 21 11.79 -21.95 9.55
CA ILE A 21 13.12 -21.84 10.16
C ILE A 21 13.02 -21.60 11.68
N GLY A 22 14.08 -21.90 12.42
CA GLY A 22 14.20 -21.55 13.84
C GLY A 22 14.14 -20.03 14.08
N ARG A 23 13.71 -19.62 15.27
CA ARG A 23 13.52 -18.19 15.61
C ARG A 23 14.86 -17.43 15.65
N GLU A 24 15.90 -18.03 16.22
CA GLU A 24 17.22 -17.42 16.32
C GLU A 24 17.82 -17.18 14.94
N GLU A 25 17.83 -18.21 14.09
CA GLU A 25 18.30 -18.10 12.71
C GLU A 25 17.47 -17.10 11.89
N THR A 26 16.14 -17.14 12.01
CA THR A 26 15.26 -16.16 11.33
C THR A 26 15.62 -14.72 11.69
N THR A 27 15.94 -14.44 12.96
CA THR A 27 16.26 -13.09 13.42
C THR A 27 17.53 -12.57 12.73
N VAL A 28 18.56 -13.41 12.65
CA VAL A 28 19.82 -13.06 11.98
C VAL A 28 19.61 -12.86 10.48
N LEU A 29 18.87 -13.76 9.83
CA LEU A 29 18.60 -13.69 8.39
C LEU A 29 17.70 -12.50 8.02
N HIS A 30 16.73 -12.16 8.87
CA HIS A 30 15.87 -11.00 8.68
C HIS A 30 16.65 -9.69 8.81
N PHE A 31 17.51 -9.59 9.83
CA PHE A 31 18.40 -8.43 10.01
C PHE A 31 19.31 -8.18 8.80
N ASN A 32 19.84 -9.26 8.22
CA ASN A 32 20.68 -9.20 7.01
C ASN A 32 19.89 -8.98 5.70
N ARG A 33 18.57 -8.82 5.78
CA ARG A 33 17.66 -8.73 4.62
C ARG A 33 17.84 -9.90 3.65
N THR A 34 18.07 -11.10 4.19
CA THR A 34 18.12 -12.35 3.43
C THR A 34 16.72 -12.96 3.35
N VAL A 35 15.93 -12.83 4.41
CA VAL A 35 14.55 -13.33 4.49
C VAL A 35 13.60 -12.24 4.99
N GLU A 36 12.31 -12.40 4.69
CA GLU A 36 11.21 -11.65 5.30
C GLU A 36 10.27 -12.64 5.96
N THR A 37 9.52 -12.24 6.99
CA THR A 37 8.44 -13.11 7.45
C THR A 37 7.39 -13.24 6.34
N TYR A 38 6.78 -14.42 6.21
CA TYR A 38 5.80 -14.66 5.15
C TYR A 38 4.66 -13.63 5.15
N THR A 39 4.20 -13.21 6.33
CA THR A 39 3.18 -12.17 6.50
C THR A 39 3.61 -10.81 5.99
N GLU A 40 4.84 -10.38 6.27
CA GLU A 40 5.40 -9.11 5.75
C GLU A 40 5.51 -9.15 4.23
N HIS A 41 5.97 -10.29 3.69
CA HIS A 41 6.09 -10.47 2.26
C HIS A 41 4.73 -10.37 1.54
N MET A 42 3.71 -11.07 2.06
CA MET A 42 2.36 -11.03 1.49
C MET A 42 1.71 -9.65 1.63
N ALA A 43 1.94 -8.93 2.72
CA ALA A 43 1.46 -7.56 2.87
C ALA A 43 2.07 -6.64 1.79
N ARG A 44 3.37 -6.75 1.52
CA ARG A 44 4.04 -5.99 0.46
C ARG A 44 3.54 -6.34 -0.94
N MET A 45 3.29 -7.61 -1.21
CA MET A 45 2.74 -8.06 -2.50
C MET A 45 1.29 -7.59 -2.68
N SER A 46 0.48 -7.60 -1.63
CA SER A 46 -0.91 -7.15 -1.65
C SER A 46 -1.05 -5.63 -1.86
N ILE A 47 -0.06 -4.83 -1.44
CA ILE A 47 -0.03 -3.37 -1.67
C ILE A 47 0.31 -3.03 -3.13
N LYS A 48 0.94 -3.93 -3.90
CA LYS A 48 1.24 -3.70 -5.32
C LYS A 48 0.01 -3.78 -6.22
N SER A 49 -1.10 -4.35 -5.74
CA SER A 49 -2.43 -4.17 -6.34
C SER A 49 -2.84 -2.73 -6.05
N GLU A 50 -2.71 -1.88 -7.08
CA GLU A 50 -3.01 -0.44 -7.16
C GLU A 50 -3.47 0.24 -5.85
N PRO A 51 -2.79 1.29 -5.38
CA PRO A 51 -3.40 2.13 -4.35
C PRO A 51 -4.75 2.61 -4.92
N GLU A 52 -5.85 2.18 -4.31
CA GLU A 52 -7.19 2.67 -4.65
C GLU A 52 -7.09 4.19 -4.48
N LYS A 53 -6.94 4.91 -5.61
CA LYS A 53 -6.77 6.36 -5.61
C LYS A 53 -7.85 6.89 -4.69
N PRO A 54 -7.52 7.70 -3.68
CA PRO A 54 -8.53 8.17 -2.73
C PRO A 54 -9.68 8.75 -3.56
N LYS A 55 -10.85 8.11 -3.49
CA LYS A 55 -12.07 8.60 -4.14
C LYS A 55 -12.30 9.98 -3.56
N ARG A 56 -11.90 11.02 -4.29
CA ARG A 56 -12.18 12.41 -3.92
C ARG A 56 -13.68 12.49 -3.80
N LYS A 57 -14.18 12.55 -2.56
CA LYS A 57 -15.57 12.92 -2.29
C LYS A 57 -15.72 14.28 -2.95
N LYS A 58 -16.55 14.38 -4.00
CA LYS A 58 -16.95 15.66 -4.56
C LYS A 58 -17.72 16.36 -3.46
N ILE A 59 -17.01 17.17 -2.66
CA ILE A 59 -17.67 18.07 -1.75
C ILE A 59 -18.08 19.23 -2.65
N GLU A 60 -19.35 19.26 -3.04
CA GLU A 60 -19.99 20.47 -3.54
C GLU A 60 -20.03 21.47 -2.38
N LYS A 61 -18.89 22.11 -2.12
CA LYS A 61 -18.85 23.33 -1.33
C LYS A 61 -19.43 24.39 -2.25
N GLU A 62 -20.72 24.66 -2.10
CA GLU A 62 -21.28 25.97 -2.45
C GLU A 62 -20.46 27.02 -1.70
N THR A 63 -19.44 27.57 -2.34
CA THR A 63 -18.77 28.78 -1.88
C THR A 63 -19.70 29.97 -2.15
N ALA A 64 -19.64 31.00 -1.32
CA ALA A 64 -20.46 32.23 -1.48
C ALA A 64 -20.36 32.86 -2.89
N ILE A 65 -19.28 32.55 -3.62
CA ILE A 65 -19.05 32.94 -5.02
C ILE A 65 -20.07 32.29 -5.98
N SER A 66 -20.48 31.03 -5.72
CA SER A 66 -21.51 30.31 -6.50
C SER A 66 -22.87 31.04 -6.45
N LYS A 67 -23.28 31.51 -5.26
CA LYS A 67 -24.54 32.25 -5.09
C LYS A 67 -24.56 33.61 -5.79
N GLN A 68 -23.39 34.23 -5.97
CA GLN A 68 -23.28 35.53 -6.65
C GLN A 68 -23.34 35.39 -8.18
N ALA A 69 -22.84 34.29 -8.74
CA ALA A 69 -22.90 34.02 -10.18
C ALA A 69 -24.35 33.81 -10.66
N GLY A 70 -25.15 32.99 -9.96
CA GLY A 70 -26.56 32.77 -10.32
C GLY A 70 -27.43 34.03 -10.26
N ARG A 71 -27.10 35.00 -9.39
CA ARG A 71 -27.82 36.29 -9.33
C ARG A 71 -27.47 37.24 -10.48
N ARG A 72 -26.27 37.13 -11.08
CA ARG A 72 -25.91 37.95 -12.25
C ARG A 72 -26.61 37.46 -13.51
N GLU A 73 -26.78 36.15 -13.69
CA GLU A 73 -27.46 35.62 -14.88
C GLU A 73 -28.95 36.00 -14.94
N MET A 74 -29.66 36.06 -13.81
CA MET A 74 -31.05 36.56 -13.77
C MET A 74 -31.18 38.06 -14.09
N ALA A 75 -30.13 38.87 -13.90
CA ALA A 75 -30.17 40.31 -14.16
C ALA A 75 -29.86 40.67 -15.63
N VAL A 76 -29.29 39.73 -16.40
CA VAL A 76 -28.92 39.97 -17.82
C VAL A 76 -29.99 39.43 -18.78
N ASN A 77 -30.84 38.50 -18.33
CA ASN A 77 -31.95 37.93 -19.11
C ASN A 77 -33.35 38.37 -18.63
N GLY A 78 -33.43 39.42 -17.79
CA GLY A 78 -34.67 40.07 -17.36
C GLY A 78 -35.00 41.31 -18.17
#